data_AF-A0A6N7WND2-F1
#
_entry.id   AF-A0A6N7WND2-F1
#
_cell.length_a   1.000
_cell.length_b   1.000
_cell.length_c   1.000
_cell.angle_alpha   90.00
_cell.angle_beta   90.00
_cell.angle_gamma   90.00
#
_symmetry.space_group_name_H-M   'P 1'
#
loop_
_entity.id
_entity.type
_entity.pdbx_description
1 polymer ?
#
loop_
_entity_poly.entity_id
_entity_poly.type
_entity_poly.pdbx_seq_one_letter_code
_entity_poly.pdbx_strand_id
1 'polypeptide(L)' 'MDTAVRVVTALGAILSIVGLGWVLTGAFDYFSGRKNGNPAMMDQGMTSMVSGGAIAVISAGVAAAIVAAMRAISF' A
#
# COMPACT_ATOMS: atom_id res chain seq x y z
N MET A 1 -20.16 -13.74 10.94
CA MET A 1 -19.38 -13.58 9.70
C MET A 1 -19.21 -12.10 9.32
N ASP A 2 -20.24 -11.28 9.41
CA ASP A 2 -20.20 -9.87 8.99
C ASP A 2 -19.14 -9.00 9.68
N THR A 3 -18.98 -9.12 11.00
CA THR A 3 -17.94 -8.36 11.73
C THR A 3 -16.55 -8.69 11.19
N ALA A 4 -16.26 -9.96 10.95
CA ALA A 4 -14.96 -10.39 10.44
C ALA A 4 -14.71 -9.88 9.01
N VAL A 5 -15.73 -9.94 8.13
CA VAL A 5 -15.66 -9.35 6.77
C VAL A 5 -15.38 -7.85 6.82
N ARG A 6 -16.03 -7.13 7.75
CA ARG A 6 -15.85 -5.69 7.92
C ARG A 6 -14.43 -5.35 8.36
N VAL A 7 -13.85 -6.14 9.26
CA VAL A 7 -12.46 -5.98 9.71
C VAL A 7 -11.47 -6.18 8.55
N VAL A 8 -11.64 -7.24 7.76
CA VAL A 8 -10.75 -7.50 6.61
C VAL A 8 -10.83 -6.39 5.56
N THR A 9 -12.05 -5.91 5.29
CA THR A 9 -12.25 -4.78 4.36
C THR A 9 -11.56 -3.52 4.87
N ALA A 10 -11.68 -3.22 6.18
CA ALA A 10 -11.00 -2.09 6.80
C ALA A 10 -9.47 -2.22 6.74
N LEU A 11 -8.92 -3.42 6.95
CA LEU A 11 -7.49 -3.69 6.81
C LEU A 11 -6.99 -3.41 5.38
N GLY A 12 -7.75 -3.83 4.36
CA GLY A 12 -7.43 -3.50 2.97
C GLY A 12 -7.35 -1.99 2.71
N ALA A 13 -8.28 -1.22 3.29
CA ALA A 13 -8.28 0.23 3.18
C ALA A 13 -7.08 0.86 3.92
N ILE A 14 -6.77 0.39 5.14
CA ILE A 14 -5.61 0.87 5.92
C ILE A 14 -4.31 0.61 5.17
N LEU A 15 -4.12 -0.59 4.63
CA LEU A 15 -2.92 -0.91 3.84
C LEU A 15 -2.82 -0.03 2.60
N SER A 16 -3.95 0.29 1.97
CA SER A 16 -3.98 1.20 0.83
C SER A 16 -3.47 2.60 1.23
N ILE A 17 -3.92 3.11 2.39
CA ILE A 17 -3.48 4.39 2.96
C ILE A 17 -1.99 4.36 3.31
N VAL A 18 -1.49 3.28 3.89
CA VAL A 18 -0.06 3.11 4.21
C VAL A 18 0.78 3.15 2.92
N GLY A 19 0.35 2.45 1.87
CA GLY A 19 1.00 2.49 0.56
C GLY A 19 1.07 3.91 0.00
N LEU A 20 -0.02 4.67 0.05
CA LEU A 20 -0.04 6.09 -0.35
C LEU A 20 0.89 6.95 0.51
N GLY A 21 1.00 6.67 1.80
CA GLY A 21 1.96 7.31 2.69
C GLY A 21 3.40 7.11 2.22
N TRP A 22 3.75 5.89 1.80
CA TRP A 22 5.07 5.58 1.26
C TRP A 22 5.36 6.30 -0.05
N VAL A 23 4.34 6.47 -0.92
CA VAL A 23 4.46 7.29 -2.13
C VAL A 23 4.83 8.72 -1.77
N LEU A 24 4.15 9.32 -0.80
CA LEU A 24 4.43 10.70 -0.38
C LEU A 24 5.84 10.83 0.21
N THR A 25 6.25 9.93 1.10
CA THR A 25 7.61 9.95 1.67
C THR A 25 8.69 9.74 0.60
N GLY A 26 8.47 8.81 -0.33
CA GLY A 26 9.39 8.55 -1.43
C GLY A 26 9.52 9.75 -2.38
N ALA A 27 8.44 10.50 -2.60
CA ALA A 27 8.48 11.74 -3.37
C ALA A 27 9.37 12.81 -2.69
N PHE A 28 9.24 12.98 -1.37
CA PHE A 28 10.11 13.91 -0.62
C PHE A 28 11.59 13.52 -0.70
N ASP A 29 11.89 12.22 -0.59
CA ASP A 29 13.26 11.71 -0.71
C ASP A 29 13.82 11.95 -2.12
N TYR A 30 13.03 11.68 -3.15
CA TYR A 30 13.42 11.90 -4.54
C TYR A 30 13.75 13.37 -4.83
N PHE A 31 12.85 14.29 -4.44
CA PHE A 31 13.07 15.72 -4.69
C PHE A 31 14.24 16.28 -3.89
N SER A 32 14.41 15.84 -2.64
CA SER A 32 15.53 16.24 -1.80
C SER A 32 16.86 15.69 -2.34
N GLY A 33 16.89 14.42 -2.77
CA GLY A 33 18.05 13.82 -3.41
C GLY A 33 18.44 14.55 -4.69
N ARG A 34 17.46 14.90 -5.53
CA ARG A 34 17.67 15.67 -6.76
C ARG A 34 18.25 17.05 -6.50
N LYS A 35 17.71 17.76 -5.50
CA LYS A 35 18.19 19.10 -5.10
C LYS A 35 19.64 19.05 -4.60
N ASN A 36 20.04 17.97 -3.95
CA ASN A 36 21.34 17.83 -3.31
C ASN A 36 22.37 17.06 -4.15
N GLY A 37 22.04 16.65 -5.38
CA GLY A 37 22.94 15.85 -6.21
C GLY A 37 23.25 14.47 -5.63
N ASN A 38 22.32 13.89 -4.87
CA ASN A 38 22.47 12.59 -4.21
C ASN A 38 21.65 11.51 -4.96
N PRO A 39 22.26 10.76 -5.90
CA PRO A 39 21.56 9.78 -6.72
C PRO A 39 21.05 8.57 -5.93
N ALA A 40 21.75 8.16 -4.86
CA ALA A 40 21.31 7.04 -4.02
C ALA A 40 19.98 7.36 -3.32
N MET A 41 19.84 8.59 -2.83
CA MET A 41 18.60 9.06 -2.20
C MET A 41 17.45 9.19 -3.20
N MET A 42 17.76 9.57 -4.45
CA MET A 42 16.76 9.58 -5.53
C MET A 42 16.23 8.17 -5.82
N ASP A 43 17.12 7.20 -5.95
CA ASP A 43 16.75 5.82 -6.27
C ASP A 43 15.95 5.17 -5.12
N GLN A 44 16.33 5.45 -3.87
CA GLN A 44 15.57 5.06 -2.69
C GLN A 44 14.15 5.66 -2.70
N GLY A 45 14.03 6.97 -2.97
CA GLY A 45 12.74 7.64 -3.08
C GLY A 45 11.86 7.06 -4.18
N MET A 46 12.45 6.75 -5.34
CA MET A 46 11.77 6.12 -6.47
C MET A 46 11.29 4.70 -6.15
N THR A 47 12.14 3.90 -5.51
CA THR A 47 11.79 2.55 -5.04
C THR A 47 10.64 2.58 -4.03
N SER A 48 10.68 3.53 -3.09
CA SER A 48 9.61 3.75 -2.11
C SER A 48 8.29 4.13 -2.78
N MET A 49 8.34 5.02 -3.78
CA MET A 49 7.16 5.41 -4.56
C MET A 49 6.53 4.24 -5.32
N VAL A 50 7.33 3.44 -6.03
CA VAL A 50 6.82 2.30 -6.79
C VAL A 50 6.23 1.24 -5.86
N SER A 51 6.95 0.92 -4.77
CA SER A 51 6.50 -0.09 -3.80
C SER A 51 5.24 0.35 -3.07
N GLY A 52 5.21 1.62 -2.60
CA GLY A 52 4.04 2.21 -1.97
C GLY A 52 2.83 2.28 -2.89
N GLY A 53 3.03 2.67 -4.15
CA GLY A 53 1.98 2.71 -5.17
C GLY A 53 1.42 1.32 -5.47
N ALA A 54 2.28 0.31 -5.58
CA ALA A 54 1.84 -1.08 -5.74
C ALA A 54 0.97 -1.53 -4.56
N ILE A 55 1.42 -1.31 -3.32
CA ILE A 55 0.65 -1.63 -2.11
C ILE A 55 -0.69 -0.89 -2.12
N ALA A 56 -0.70 0.40 -2.47
CA ALA A 56 -1.91 1.22 -2.50
C ALA A 56 -3.00 0.64 -3.42
N VAL A 57 -2.59 0.09 -4.57
CA VAL A 57 -3.53 -0.45 -5.57
C VAL A 57 -3.96 -1.89 -5.25
N ILE A 58 -3.02 -2.76 -4.86
CA ILE A 58 -3.34 -4.19 -4.70
C ILE A 58 -4.08 -4.53 -3.41
N SER A 59 -3.94 -3.70 -2.37
CA SER A 59 -4.45 -4.00 -1.02
C SER A 59 -5.96 -4.23 -0.98
N ALA A 60 -6.73 -3.43 -1.72
CA ALA A 60 -8.18 -3.59 -1.82
C ALA A 60 -8.57 -4.92 -2.52
N GLY A 61 -7.84 -5.29 -3.58
CA GLY A 61 -8.07 -6.55 -4.30
C GLY A 61 -7.78 -7.77 -3.44
N VAL A 62 -6.67 -7.75 -2.69
CA VAL A 62 -6.31 -8.83 -1.76
C VAL A 62 -7.36 -8.96 -0.65
N ALA A 63 -7.79 -7.84 -0.05
CA ALA A 63 -8.84 -7.87 0.97
C ALA A 63 -10.17 -8.44 0.43
N ALA A 64 -10.56 -8.06 -0.80
CA ALA A 64 -11.75 -8.61 -1.44
C ALA A 64 -11.65 -10.13 -1.68
N ALA A 65 -10.48 -10.62 -2.12
CA ALA A 65 -10.23 -12.05 -2.30
C ALA A 65 -10.32 -12.82 -0.98
N ILE A 66 -9.80 -12.27 0.12
CA ILE A 66 -9.92 -12.87 1.46
C ILE A 66 -11.39 -12.94 1.88
N VAL A 67 -12.15 -11.87 1.71
CA VAL A 67 -13.59 -11.85 2.03
C VAL A 67 -14.36 -12.90 1.22
N ALA A 68 -14.04 -13.06 -0.06
CA ALA A 68 -14.64 -14.09 -0.90
C ALA A 68 -14.35 -15.50 -0.37
N ALA A 69 -13.09 -15.79 -0.01
CA ALA A 69 -12.70 -17.07 0.58
C ALA A 69 -13.41 -17.33 1.92
N MET A 70 -13.55 -16.31 2.78
CA MET A 70 -14.27 -16.44 4.06
C MET A 70 -15.73 -16.82 3.87
N ARG A 71 -16.41 -16.25 2.87
CA ARG A 71 -17.81 -16.53 2.58
C ARG A 71 -18.04 -17.91 1.96
N ALA A 72 -17.01 -18.52 1.39
CA ALA A 72 -17.08 -19.87 0.86
C ALA A 72 -17.03 -20.96 1.96
N ILE A 73 -16.74 -20.60 3.21
CA ILE A 73 -16.74 -21.52 4.34
C ILE A 73 -18.19 -21.82 4.74
N SER A 74 -18.68 -23.02 4.43
CA SER A 74 -19.99 -23.53 4.85
C SER A 74 -19.84 -24.65 5.88
N PHE A 75 -20.62 -24.58 6.96
CA PHE A 75 -20.83 -25.66 7.92
C PHE A 75 -22.31 -26.06 7.92
#